data_AF-L9JCD2-F1
#
_entry.id   AF-L9JCD2-F1
#
_cell.length_a   1.000
_cell.length_b   1.000
_cell.length_c   1.000
_cell.angle_alpha   90.00
_cell.angle_beta   90.00
_cell.angle_gamma   90.00
#
_symmetry.space_group_name_H-M   'P 1'
#
loop_
_entity.id
_entity.type
_entity.pdbx_description
1 polymer ?
#
loop_
_entity_poly.entity_id
_entity_poly.type
_entity_poly.pdbx_seq_one_letter_code
_entity_poly.pdbx_strand_id
1 'polypeptide(L)' 'MEGECQYYVLRWYYNREEQACQLFWYSSCGGNGNRFETKGECEARCAPAAL' A
#
# COMPACT_ATOMS: atom_id res chain seq x y z
N MET A 1 21.36 14.90 -13.80
CA MET A 1 21.03 13.46 -13.75
C MET A 1 20.01 13.30 -12.65
N GLU A 2 18.75 13.55 -12.97
CA GLU A 2 17.64 13.47 -12.01
C GLU A 2 17.09 12.05 -12.01
N GLY A 3 17.67 11.21 -11.15
CA GLY A 3 17.06 9.97 -10.68
C GLY A 3 16.02 10.27 -9.59
N GLU A 4 15.10 11.19 -9.88
CA GLU A 4 14.20 11.77 -8.87
C GLU A 4 12.92 10.96 -8.70
N CYS A 5 12.97 10.00 -7.80
CA CYS A 5 11.77 9.56 -7.08
C CYS A 5 11.84 10.14 -5.66
N GLN A 6 11.84 11.46 -5.54
CA GLN A 6 12.16 12.15 -4.27
C GLN A 6 10.95 12.45 -3.38
N TYR A 7 9.77 11.91 -3.69
CA TYR A 7 8.58 12.08 -2.84
C TYR A 7 8.15 10.75 -2.25
N TYR A 8 8.16 10.70 -0.92
CA TYR A 8 7.53 9.66 -0.12
C TYR A 8 6.05 9.99 0.02
N VAL A 9 5.21 9.06 -0.39
CA VAL A 9 3.76 9.17 -0.22
C VAL A 9 3.28 8.11 0.74
N LEU A 10 2.37 8.50 1.64
CA LEU A 10 1.65 7.55 2.47
C LEU A 10 0.74 6.72 1.57
N ARG A 11 0.91 5.41 1.63
CA ARG A 11 0.09 4.44 0.90
C ARG A 11 -0.32 3.32 1.83
N TRP A 12 -1.41 2.65 1.48
CA TRP A 12 -1.87 1.46 2.18
C TRP A 12 -1.30 0.22 1.51
N TYR A 13 -0.83 -0.73 2.31
CA TYR A 13 -0.49 -2.07 1.85
C TYR A 13 -1.20 -3.09 2.73
N TYR A 14 -1.48 -4.26 2.16
CA TYR A 14 -2.01 -5.37 2.95
C TYR A 14 -0.86 -6.14 3.61
N ASN A 15 -0.86 -6.14 4.94
CA ASN A 15 0.02 -6.98 5.74
C ASN A 15 -0.67 -8.35 5.93
N ARG A 16 -0.07 -9.39 5.35
CA ARG A 16 -0.60 -10.77 5.46
C ARG A 16 -0.38 -11.38 6.83
N GLU A 17 0.64 -10.94 7.56
CA GLU A 17 0.96 -11.44 8.91
C GLU A 17 -0.07 -10.95 9.91
N GLU A 18 -0.42 -9.66 9.85
CA GLU A 18 -1.45 -9.05 10.70
C GLU A 18 -2.86 -9.15 10.12
N GLN A 19 -3.00 -9.70 8.91
CA GLN A 19 -4.24 -9.78 8.14
C GLN A 19 -4.98 -8.44 8.05
N ALA A 20 -4.21 -7.35 7.94
CA ALA A 20 -4.73 -5.99 8.06
C ALA A 20 -4.06 -5.04 7.07
N CYS A 21 -4.80 -4.02 6.68
CA CYS A 21 -4.28 -2.93 5.85
C CYS A 21 -3.58 -1.90 6.72
N GLN A 22 -2.31 -1.63 6.41
CA GLN A 22 -1.46 -0.72 7.17
C GLN A 22 -0.88 0.37 6.27
N LEU A 23 -0.53 1.50 6.88
CA LEU A 23 0.12 2.60 6.20
C LEU A 23 1.63 2.35 6.11
N PHE A 24 2.19 2.60 4.93
CA PHE A 24 3.64 2.63 4.72
C PHE A 24 4.04 3.83 3.86
N TRP A 25 5.29 4.25 4.01
CA TRP A 25 5.90 5.25 3.15
C TRP A 25 6.40 4.59 1.88
N TYR A 26 5.81 4.97 0.75
CA TYR A 26 6.21 4.51 -0.57
C TYR A 26 7.04 5.60 -1.26
N SER A 27 8.28 5.27 -1.63
CA SER A 27 9.07 6.07 -2.56
C SER A 27 8.45 5.96 -3.95
N SER A 28 8.07 7.09 -4.54
CA SER A 28 7.29 7.26 -5.77
C SER A 28 7.75 6.53 -7.05
N CYS A 29 8.77 5.68 -7.00
CA CYS A 29 9.07 4.75 -8.08
C CYS A 29 9.35 3.32 -7.62
N GLY A 30 8.99 2.39 -8.50
CA GLY A 30 9.12 0.95 -8.27
C GLY A 30 7.99 0.35 -7.43
N GLY A 31 8.23 -0.81 -6.84
CA GLY A 31 7.26 -1.50 -5.99
C GLY A 31 6.25 -2.38 -6.73
N ASN A 32 5.41 -3.05 -5.94
CA ASN A 32 4.45 -4.06 -6.40
C ASN A 32 3.00 -3.54 -6.28
N GLY A 33 2.04 -4.25 -6.89
CA GLY A 33 0.61 -3.88 -6.86
C GLY A 33 -0.07 -3.93 -5.48
N ASN A 34 0.64 -4.30 -4.41
CA ASN A 34 0.16 -4.24 -3.03
C ASN A 34 0.29 -2.80 -2.46
N ARG A 35 -0.34 -1.84 -3.15
CA ARG A 35 -0.31 -0.41 -2.85
C ARG A 35 -1.67 0.18 -3.18
N PHE A 36 -2.31 0.79 -2.19
CA PHE A 36 -3.64 1.39 -2.31
C PHE A 36 -3.64 2.82 -1.78
N GLU A 37 -4.56 3.64 -2.26
CA GLU A 37 -4.70 5.03 -1.80
C GLU A 37 -5.50 5.13 -0.50
N THR A 38 -6.43 4.21 -0.30
CA THR A 38 -7.29 4.17 0.88
C THR A 38 -7.24 2.82 1.59
N LYS A 39 -7.52 2.85 2.90
CA LYS A 39 -7.70 1.64 3.71
C LYS A 39 -8.82 0.77 3.14
N GLY A 40 -9.94 1.38 2.76
CA GLY A 40 -11.10 0.68 2.22
C GLY A 40 -10.82 -0.07 0.92
N GLU A 41 -10.02 0.49 0.00
CA GLU A 41 -9.60 -0.24 -1.19
C GLU A 41 -8.70 -1.43 -0.86
N CYS A 42 -7.78 -1.24 0.08
CA CYS A 42 -6.91 -2.33 0.52
C CYS A 42 -7.73 -3.46 1.17
N GLU A 43 -8.67 -3.11 2.05
CA GLU A 43 -9.54 -4.09 2.70
C GLU A 43 -10.47 -4.76 1.70
N ALA A 44 -11.10 -4.01 0.79
CA ALA A 44 -11.96 -4.58 -0.24
C ALA A 44 -11.21 -5.52 -1.20
N ARG A 45 -9.92 -5.29 -1.44
CA ARG A 45 -9.11 -6.10 -2.36
C ARG A 45 -8.45 -7.30 -1.68
N CYS A 46 -8.04 -7.15 -0.42
CA CYS A 46 -7.16 -8.09 0.25
C CYS A 46 -7.69 -8.63 1.58
N ALA A 47 -8.59 -7.93 2.27
CA ALA A 47 -9.20 -8.50 3.46
C ALA A 47 -10.10 -9.67 3.04
N PRO A 48 -10.04 -10.80 3.76
CA PRO A 48 -11.00 -11.87 3.55
C PRO A 48 -12.39 -11.30 3.78
N ALA A 49 -13.33 -11.57 2.86
CA ALA A 49 -14.72 -11.21 3.07
C ALA A 49 -15.14 -11.75 4.44
N ALA A 50 -15.47 -10.85 5.36
CA ALA A 50 -15.97 -11.22 6.67
C ALA A 50 -17.27 -12.01 6.45
N LEU A 51 -17.18 -13.34 6.57
CA LEU A 51 -18.31 -14.26 6.64
C LEU A 51 -19.00 -14.10 8.01
#